data_AF-A0A8I0L4L7-F1
#
_entry.id   AF-A0A8I0L4L7-F1
#
_cell.length_a   1.000
_cell.length_b   1.000
_cell.length_c   1.000
_cell.angle_alpha   90.00
_cell.angle_beta   90.00
_cell.angle_gamma   90.00
#
_symmetry.space_group_name_H-M   'P 1'
#
loop_
_entity.id
_entity.type
_entity.pdbx_description
1 polymer ?
#
loop_
_entity_poly.entity_id
_entity_poly.type
_entity_poly.pdbx_seq_one_letter_code
_entity_poly.pdbx_strand_id
1 'polypeptide(L)'
;MLLRGRITVEDPTALGPVSVGVNVDGTPQAAGLVSQGGVIRLVSKGGISSSGTISAKRGTGTTATGGVVLGEAQGTLSAGGTYYVSGTGASDPTGTGKGGTVFLYTEGSASMEPSLKVDASSTAGDGGAFVLRAGLTDGKTLSAQGDFDMSAPNGTAGSVFLRSQDVSTAGTITTHGGDLAIAADKTVTLSDNISTRADGAGDPITGGPGAGTAGSIYVAAQDISVESGTTIRADSTGADGGGMLLLSARSFNTGIVWAINPDSETASITITSADLKAGSIVVNSVATVSNTLGSDVDSVEAAQVEGLEDATNEDSLLTTVNSGIDMMEGLFTQGASAANGFVPLQVQVLNAQSNVTITDSTLTADGNWKDRNLAPRVLNTDTAADNGQLGATGLLENTYGFLSDPPLSFTSNPQDILDNATGSLMGGGVPYSLSIKLPAAWDPSQDAMLIQSHAQTSYSIAPKAYALGVVVADSQVASQVLLSSNTLTTGAGNMRLASTAAEDHTVSIAAKKVKDVAAAVVVTTRNLTNQLIVEGGTTTSAGALYAGAYTGKSHSITTGANAG
;
A
#
# COMPACT_ATOMS: atom_id res chain seq x y z
N MET A 1 -9.09 -27.55 -12.50
CA MET A 1 -7.91 -28.40 -12.77
C MET A 1 -7.36 -28.89 -11.43
N LEU A 2 -7.11 -30.19 -11.31
CA LEU A 2 -6.59 -30.81 -10.09
C LEU A 2 -5.26 -31.49 -10.41
N LEU A 3 -4.19 -31.11 -9.73
CA LEU A 3 -2.84 -31.61 -9.92
C LEU A 3 -2.42 -32.42 -8.69
N ARG A 4 -2.66 -33.73 -8.77
CA ARG A 4 -2.32 -34.73 -7.74
C ARG A 4 -1.28 -35.69 -8.34
N GLY A 5 0.00 -35.34 -8.28
CA GLY A 5 1.07 -36.15 -8.87
C GLY A 5 2.38 -35.39 -9.07
N ARG A 6 3.32 -35.99 -9.79
CA ARG A 6 4.60 -35.36 -10.14
C ARG A 6 4.57 -34.85 -11.58
N ILE A 7 4.91 -33.58 -11.76
CA ILE A 7 5.17 -32.94 -13.07
C ILE A 7 6.64 -32.54 -13.08
N THR A 8 7.39 -32.95 -14.09
CA THR A 8 8.82 -32.62 -14.20
C THR A 8 9.14 -32.25 -15.63
N VAL A 9 9.72 -31.07 -15.82
CA VAL A 9 10.19 -30.56 -17.11
C VAL A 9 11.64 -30.15 -16.95
N GLU A 10 12.52 -30.82 -17.68
CA GLU A 10 13.94 -30.52 -17.75
C GLU A 10 14.31 -30.44 -19.24
N ASP A 11 14.78 -29.29 -19.71
CA ASP A 11 15.18 -29.10 -21.10
C ASP A 11 16.66 -28.69 -21.20
N PRO A 12 17.51 -29.51 -21.84
CA PRO A 12 18.93 -29.22 -22.03
C PRO A 12 19.24 -28.27 -23.20
N THR A 13 18.26 -27.94 -24.06
CA THR A 13 18.46 -27.12 -25.27
C THR A 13 17.50 -25.92 -25.29
N ALA A 14 18.03 -24.70 -25.24
CA ALA A 14 17.27 -23.49 -24.94
C ALA A 14 16.01 -23.21 -25.78
N LEU A 15 15.01 -22.66 -25.07
CA LEU A 15 14.04 -21.61 -25.40
C LEU A 15 13.30 -21.53 -26.75
N GLY A 16 12.04 -21.93 -26.72
CA GLY A 16 11.00 -21.42 -27.63
C GLY A 16 9.84 -20.81 -26.82
N PRO A 17 9.15 -19.78 -27.33
CA PRO A 17 7.93 -19.29 -26.72
C PRO A 17 6.85 -20.37 -26.77
N VAL A 18 6.19 -20.62 -25.64
CA VAL A 18 5.05 -21.52 -25.56
C VAL A 18 3.79 -20.73 -25.96
N SER A 19 3.21 -21.02 -27.13
CA SER A 19 1.94 -20.38 -27.54
C SER A 19 0.73 -21.17 -27.04
N VAL A 20 -0.24 -20.46 -26.48
CA VAL A 20 -1.60 -20.95 -26.19
C VAL A 20 -2.56 -20.03 -26.94
N GLY A 21 -3.59 -20.57 -27.59
CA GLY A 21 -4.61 -19.72 -28.21
C GLY A 21 -5.29 -18.84 -27.15
N VAL A 22 -5.21 -17.52 -27.29
CA VAL A 22 -5.88 -16.52 -26.43
C VAL A 22 -6.94 -15.76 -27.24
N ASN A 23 -7.95 -15.19 -26.56
CA ASN A 23 -8.93 -14.31 -27.18
C ASN A 23 -8.34 -12.90 -27.40
N VAL A 24 -9.14 -12.01 -27.99
CA VAL A 24 -8.76 -10.61 -28.26
C VAL A 24 -8.49 -9.78 -26.98
N ASP A 25 -8.91 -10.30 -25.83
CA ASP A 25 -8.71 -9.70 -24.51
C ASP A 25 -7.54 -10.34 -23.74
N GLY A 26 -6.77 -11.23 -24.38
CA GLY A 26 -5.64 -11.97 -23.79
C GLY A 26 -5.98 -13.13 -22.89
N THR A 27 -7.26 -13.46 -22.77
CA THR A 27 -7.75 -14.59 -22.00
C THR A 27 -7.48 -15.89 -22.77
N PRO A 28 -6.79 -16.89 -22.17
CA PRO A 28 -6.61 -18.19 -22.80
C PRO A 28 -7.94 -18.84 -23.22
N GLN A 29 -8.06 -19.20 -24.50
CA GLN A 29 -9.28 -19.79 -25.05
C GLN A 29 -9.46 -21.26 -24.64
N ALA A 30 -8.36 -21.96 -24.33
CA ALA A 30 -8.36 -23.38 -23.93
C ALA A 30 -7.73 -23.59 -22.54
N ALA A 31 -8.42 -24.35 -21.68
CA ALA A 31 -7.85 -24.84 -20.42
C ALA A 31 -6.89 -26.01 -20.73
N GLY A 32 -5.72 -26.04 -20.07
CA GLY A 32 -4.72 -27.07 -20.34
C GLY A 32 -3.39 -26.86 -19.62
N LEU A 33 -2.52 -27.85 -19.76
CA LEU A 33 -1.13 -27.82 -19.31
C LEU A 33 -0.23 -27.78 -20.55
N VAL A 34 0.71 -26.85 -20.56
CA VAL A 34 1.75 -26.77 -21.60
C VAL A 34 3.12 -26.72 -20.96
N SER A 35 4.05 -27.50 -21.47
CA SER A 35 5.42 -27.60 -20.93
C SER A 35 6.46 -27.64 -22.04
N GLN A 36 7.44 -26.73 -22.00
CA GLN A 36 8.57 -26.68 -22.92
C GLN A 36 9.70 -25.84 -22.34
N GLY A 37 10.97 -26.15 -22.61
CA GLY A 37 12.08 -25.25 -22.30
C GLY A 37 12.25 -24.92 -20.82
N GLY A 38 11.93 -25.85 -19.91
CA GLY A 38 11.93 -25.62 -18.46
C GLY A 38 10.86 -24.63 -17.97
N VAL A 39 9.80 -24.45 -18.76
CA VAL A 39 8.60 -23.69 -18.40
C VAL A 39 7.40 -24.63 -18.30
N ILE A 40 6.59 -24.48 -17.26
CA ILE A 40 5.29 -25.13 -17.08
C ILE A 40 4.22 -24.04 -17.04
N ARG A 41 3.22 -24.10 -17.91
CA ARG A 41 2.05 -23.20 -17.91
C ARG A 41 0.76 -23.99 -17.67
N LEU A 42 -0.01 -23.56 -16.68
CA LEU A 42 -1.25 -24.16 -16.22
C LEU A 42 -2.37 -23.13 -16.38
N VAL A 43 -3.41 -23.45 -17.15
CA VAL A 43 -4.53 -22.54 -17.40
C VAL A 43 -5.85 -23.26 -17.12
N SER A 44 -6.72 -22.66 -16.32
CA SER A 44 -8.06 -23.19 -16.04
C SER A 44 -9.17 -22.12 -16.08
N LYS A 45 -10.26 -22.41 -16.81
CA LYS A 45 -11.53 -21.65 -16.74
C LYS A 45 -12.31 -21.91 -15.45
N GLY A 46 -11.88 -22.87 -14.64
CA GLY A 46 -12.39 -23.11 -13.29
C GLY A 46 -11.28 -22.83 -12.27
N GLY A 47 -11.28 -23.55 -11.14
CA GLY A 47 -10.18 -23.44 -10.17
C GLY A 47 -8.93 -24.24 -10.53
N ILE A 48 -7.79 -23.93 -9.92
CA ILE A 48 -6.58 -24.75 -9.89
C ILE A 48 -6.36 -25.25 -8.47
N SER A 49 -6.03 -26.54 -8.29
CA SER A 49 -5.55 -27.07 -7.01
C SER A 49 -4.32 -27.93 -7.24
N SER A 50 -3.22 -27.61 -6.57
CA SER A 50 -1.97 -28.38 -6.57
C SER A 50 -1.70 -29.00 -5.20
N SER A 51 -1.24 -30.24 -5.19
CA SER A 51 -0.91 -30.97 -3.95
C SER A 51 0.22 -31.99 -4.13
N GLY A 52 0.90 -31.94 -5.28
CA GLY A 52 2.00 -32.84 -5.64
C GLY A 52 3.30 -32.10 -5.86
N THR A 53 4.21 -32.69 -6.62
CA THR A 53 5.53 -32.08 -6.91
C THR A 53 5.56 -31.52 -8.32
N ILE A 54 5.85 -30.23 -8.47
CA ILE A 54 6.01 -29.54 -9.74
C ILE A 54 7.47 -29.10 -9.84
N SER A 55 8.20 -29.64 -10.81
CA SER A 55 9.62 -29.34 -11.01
C SER A 55 9.85 -28.78 -12.40
N ALA A 56 10.51 -27.63 -12.50
CA ALA A 56 10.90 -27.01 -13.75
C ALA A 56 12.36 -26.56 -13.66
N LYS A 57 13.22 -27.00 -14.60
CA LYS A 57 14.63 -26.61 -14.67
C LYS A 57 15.05 -26.29 -16.09
N ARG A 58 15.99 -25.35 -16.26
CA ARG A 58 16.51 -24.91 -17.56
C ARG A 58 18.01 -25.14 -17.66
N GLY A 59 18.46 -25.85 -18.70
CA GLY A 59 19.88 -26.14 -18.91
C GLY A 59 20.41 -27.27 -18.02
N THR A 60 21.71 -27.57 -18.14
CA THR A 60 22.37 -28.68 -17.45
C THR A 60 23.73 -28.29 -16.88
N GLY A 61 24.15 -28.91 -15.77
CA GLY A 61 25.49 -28.74 -15.21
C GLY A 61 25.73 -27.34 -14.64
N THR A 62 26.90 -26.76 -14.92
CA THR A 62 27.33 -25.47 -14.37
C THR A 62 26.66 -24.26 -15.00
N THR A 63 25.75 -24.43 -15.98
CA THR A 63 24.97 -23.36 -16.60
C THR A 63 23.46 -23.49 -16.32
N ALA A 64 23.07 -24.40 -15.43
CA ALA A 64 21.67 -24.64 -15.11
C ALA A 64 21.04 -23.43 -14.38
N THR A 65 19.92 -22.95 -14.91
CA THR A 65 19.11 -21.88 -14.35
C THR A 65 17.77 -22.41 -13.87
N GLY A 66 17.16 -21.70 -12.93
CA GLY A 66 15.85 -22.05 -12.43
C GLY A 66 14.78 -22.01 -13.51
N GLY A 67 13.83 -22.95 -13.44
CA GLY A 67 12.69 -23.01 -14.36
C GLY A 67 11.58 -22.04 -14.00
N VAL A 68 10.51 -22.08 -14.79
CA VAL A 68 9.35 -21.19 -14.61
C VAL A 68 8.08 -22.01 -14.49
N VAL A 69 7.22 -21.68 -13.52
CA VAL A 69 5.88 -22.23 -13.38
C VAL A 69 4.88 -21.09 -13.40
N LEU A 70 3.96 -21.12 -14.35
CA LEU A 70 2.88 -20.14 -14.51
C LEU A 70 1.53 -20.85 -14.28
N GLY A 71 0.69 -20.31 -13.41
CA GLY A 71 -0.66 -20.80 -13.14
C GLY A 71 -1.70 -19.69 -13.26
N GLU A 72 -2.78 -19.94 -13.97
CA GLU A 72 -3.86 -18.99 -14.22
C GLU A 72 -5.23 -19.67 -14.04
N ALA A 73 -6.06 -19.16 -13.12
CA ALA A 73 -7.38 -19.71 -12.80
C ALA A 73 -8.48 -18.64 -12.75
N GLN A 74 -9.59 -18.83 -13.47
CA GLN A 74 -10.77 -17.95 -13.33
C GLN A 74 -11.57 -18.24 -12.04
N GLY A 75 -11.51 -19.46 -11.53
CA GLY A 75 -12.16 -19.88 -10.29
C GLY A 75 -11.31 -19.60 -9.04
N THR A 76 -11.22 -20.57 -8.13
CA THR A 76 -10.33 -20.48 -6.95
C THR A 76 -8.96 -21.11 -7.22
N LEU A 77 -7.93 -20.69 -6.50
CA LEU A 77 -6.59 -21.28 -6.60
C LEU A 77 -6.12 -21.82 -5.24
N SER A 78 -5.87 -23.13 -5.14
CA SER A 78 -5.25 -23.77 -3.98
C SER A 78 -3.83 -24.22 -4.37
N ALA A 79 -2.81 -23.63 -3.73
CA ALA A 79 -1.40 -23.91 -3.96
C ALA A 79 -0.85 -24.79 -2.83
N GLY A 80 -0.50 -26.02 -3.12
CA GLY A 80 0.06 -26.97 -2.15
C GLY A 80 1.10 -27.90 -2.75
N GLY A 81 1.67 -28.77 -1.91
CA GLY A 81 2.76 -29.65 -2.32
C GLY A 81 4.07 -28.89 -2.52
N THR A 82 4.90 -29.30 -3.49
CA THR A 82 6.25 -28.73 -3.64
C THR A 82 6.54 -28.24 -5.05
N TYR A 83 7.08 -27.02 -5.15
CA TYR A 83 7.58 -26.42 -6.37
C TYR A 83 9.11 -26.41 -6.34
N TYR A 84 9.76 -27.11 -7.27
CA TYR A 84 11.23 -27.13 -7.42
C TYR A 84 11.62 -26.39 -8.69
N VAL A 85 12.10 -25.16 -8.53
CA VAL A 85 12.53 -24.29 -9.62
C VAL A 85 13.93 -23.71 -9.38
N SER A 86 14.72 -24.29 -8.48
CA SER A 86 16.08 -23.83 -8.14
C SER A 86 17.08 -23.87 -9.30
N GLY A 87 18.08 -22.99 -9.21
CA GLY A 87 19.22 -22.92 -10.13
C GLY A 87 20.51 -23.38 -9.47
N THR A 88 21.41 -24.01 -10.25
CA THR A 88 22.71 -24.52 -9.73
C THR A 88 23.93 -23.99 -10.50
N GLY A 89 23.72 -23.20 -11.56
CA GLY A 89 24.78 -22.74 -12.45
C GLY A 89 25.66 -21.67 -11.82
N ALA A 90 26.97 -21.73 -12.10
CA ALA A 90 27.97 -20.78 -11.63
C ALA A 90 27.75 -19.39 -12.25
N SER A 91 28.06 -18.33 -11.49
CA SER A 91 28.25 -16.99 -12.04
C SER A 91 29.41 -17.00 -13.04
N ASP A 92 29.14 -17.24 -14.32
CA ASP A 92 30.01 -16.70 -15.38
C ASP A 92 30.00 -15.16 -15.25
N PRO A 93 31.09 -14.43 -15.60
CA PRO A 93 31.10 -12.96 -15.66
C PRO A 93 29.95 -12.31 -16.46
N THR A 94 29.11 -13.09 -17.15
CA THR A 94 27.85 -12.67 -17.81
C THR A 94 26.55 -12.90 -17.00
N GLY A 95 26.60 -13.47 -15.78
CA GLY A 95 25.49 -13.41 -14.79
C GLY A 95 24.31 -14.37 -14.99
N THR A 96 24.51 -15.60 -15.49
CA THR A 96 23.42 -16.47 -15.96
C THR A 96 22.81 -17.43 -14.93
N GLY A 97 23.44 -17.77 -13.81
CA GLY A 97 22.88 -18.69 -12.81
C GLY A 97 21.84 -18.04 -11.86
N LYS A 98 20.55 -18.06 -12.20
CA LYS A 98 19.46 -17.50 -11.36
C LYS A 98 18.51 -18.57 -10.85
N GLY A 99 17.92 -18.34 -9.68
CA GLY A 99 16.78 -19.09 -9.17
C GLY A 99 15.55 -18.94 -10.08
N GLY A 100 14.60 -19.85 -9.96
CA GLY A 100 13.44 -19.91 -10.85
C GLY A 100 12.26 -19.08 -10.38
N THR A 101 11.18 -19.09 -11.15
CA THR A 101 10.00 -18.28 -10.86
C THR A 101 8.75 -19.12 -10.81
N VAL A 102 7.97 -18.97 -9.76
CA VAL A 102 6.60 -19.48 -9.68
C VAL A 102 5.66 -18.28 -9.66
N PHE A 103 4.73 -18.24 -10.60
CA PHE A 103 3.73 -17.20 -10.72
C PHE A 103 2.35 -17.83 -10.79
N LEU A 104 1.48 -17.47 -9.85
CA LEU A 104 0.14 -17.98 -9.74
C LEU A 104 -0.83 -16.80 -9.72
N TYR A 105 -1.84 -16.84 -10.58
CA TYR A 105 -2.87 -15.82 -10.68
C TYR A 105 -4.26 -16.44 -10.66
N THR A 106 -5.19 -15.77 -9.98
CA THR A 106 -6.59 -16.11 -10.04
C THR A 106 -7.52 -14.91 -9.94
N GLU A 107 -8.65 -14.95 -10.65
CA GLU A 107 -9.75 -13.98 -10.53
C GLU A 107 -10.58 -14.20 -9.25
N GLY A 108 -10.57 -15.42 -8.70
CA GLY A 108 -11.24 -15.76 -7.45
C GLY A 108 -10.36 -15.61 -6.22
N SER A 109 -10.72 -16.32 -5.16
CA SER A 109 -9.90 -16.41 -3.93
C SER A 109 -8.80 -17.45 -4.09
N ALA A 110 -7.73 -17.29 -3.31
CA ALA A 110 -6.64 -18.24 -3.26
C ALA A 110 -6.36 -18.73 -1.84
N SER A 111 -5.84 -19.95 -1.73
CA SER A 111 -5.32 -20.53 -0.49
C SER A 111 -3.98 -21.20 -0.73
N MET A 112 -3.08 -21.06 0.22
CA MET A 112 -1.82 -21.78 0.28
C MET A 112 -1.99 -22.89 1.32
N GLU A 113 -1.75 -24.13 0.93
CA GLU A 113 -1.90 -25.28 1.82
C GLU A 113 -0.70 -25.34 2.79
N PRO A 114 -0.85 -25.88 4.02
CA PRO A 114 0.27 -25.99 4.97
C PRO A 114 1.46 -26.81 4.46
N SER A 115 1.21 -27.67 3.46
CA SER A 115 2.24 -28.49 2.80
C SER A 115 3.04 -27.73 1.74
N LEU A 116 2.70 -26.47 1.44
CA LEU A 116 3.33 -25.70 0.38
C LEU A 116 4.80 -25.47 0.67
N LYS A 117 5.65 -25.98 -0.22
CA LYS A 117 7.09 -25.75 -0.24
C LYS A 117 7.51 -25.23 -1.60
N VAL A 118 8.36 -24.22 -1.63
CA VAL A 118 8.91 -23.66 -2.87
C VAL A 118 10.41 -23.55 -2.73
N ASP A 119 11.13 -24.28 -3.54
CA ASP A 119 12.58 -24.12 -3.69
C ASP A 119 12.85 -23.38 -4.98
N ALA A 120 13.13 -22.08 -4.84
CA ALA A 120 13.59 -21.20 -5.90
C ALA A 120 14.98 -20.65 -5.60
N SER A 121 15.76 -21.35 -4.77
CA SER A 121 17.11 -20.98 -4.38
C SER A 121 18.09 -20.94 -5.56
N SER A 122 19.23 -20.30 -5.34
CA SER A 122 20.37 -20.35 -6.26
C SER A 122 21.68 -20.52 -5.50
N THR A 123 22.52 -21.45 -5.93
CA THR A 123 23.80 -21.70 -5.26
C THR A 123 24.88 -20.67 -5.63
N ALA A 124 24.86 -20.12 -6.85
CA ALA A 124 25.97 -19.31 -7.36
C ALA A 124 25.55 -17.98 -8.01
N GLY A 125 24.27 -17.64 -7.99
CA GLY A 125 23.79 -16.30 -8.39
C GLY A 125 22.53 -15.94 -7.62
N ASP A 126 21.69 -15.09 -8.19
CA ASP A 126 20.53 -14.53 -7.47
C ASP A 126 19.41 -15.57 -7.26
N GLY A 127 18.72 -15.47 -6.13
CA GLY A 127 17.55 -16.27 -5.80
C GLY A 127 16.36 -15.96 -6.69
N GLY A 128 15.38 -16.87 -6.67
CA GLY A 128 14.20 -16.83 -7.52
C GLY A 128 13.04 -16.03 -6.93
N ALA A 129 11.84 -16.25 -7.47
CA ALA A 129 10.65 -15.56 -7.01
C ALA A 129 9.43 -16.48 -6.91
N PHE A 130 8.60 -16.24 -5.88
CA PHE A 130 7.24 -16.77 -5.80
C PHE A 130 6.25 -15.61 -5.81
N VAL A 131 5.28 -15.66 -6.71
CA VAL A 131 4.21 -14.67 -6.80
C VAL A 131 2.86 -15.38 -6.76
N LEU A 132 1.97 -14.93 -5.88
CA LEU A 132 0.56 -15.31 -5.90
C LEU A 132 -0.33 -14.08 -5.84
N ARG A 133 -1.15 -13.90 -6.88
CA ARG A 133 -2.17 -12.85 -6.96
C ARG A 133 -3.56 -13.47 -7.05
N ALA A 134 -4.41 -13.14 -6.09
CA ALA A 134 -5.84 -13.43 -6.14
C ALA A 134 -6.65 -12.21 -6.58
N GLY A 135 -7.97 -12.36 -6.70
CA GLY A 135 -8.87 -11.27 -7.08
C GLY A 135 -8.74 -10.04 -6.18
N LEU A 136 -8.96 -8.86 -6.79
CA LEU A 136 -8.87 -7.53 -6.17
C LEU A 136 -10.24 -6.84 -6.06
N THR A 137 -11.29 -7.65 -5.84
CA THR A 137 -12.65 -7.15 -5.64
C THR A 137 -13.14 -7.58 -4.28
N ASP A 138 -14.11 -6.86 -3.72
CA ASP A 138 -14.64 -7.16 -2.39
C ASP A 138 -15.08 -8.62 -2.26
N GLY A 139 -14.67 -9.25 -1.15
CA GLY A 139 -14.94 -10.65 -0.84
C GLY A 139 -13.96 -11.66 -1.45
N LYS A 140 -12.92 -11.20 -2.16
CA LYS A 140 -11.80 -12.05 -2.61
C LYS A 140 -10.72 -12.10 -1.55
N THR A 141 -10.25 -13.30 -1.23
CA THR A 141 -9.31 -13.50 -0.15
C THR A 141 -8.10 -14.31 -0.60
N LEU A 142 -6.97 -14.06 0.05
CA LEU A 142 -5.78 -14.91 0.00
C LEU A 142 -5.44 -15.38 1.42
N SER A 143 -5.47 -16.70 1.62
CA SER A 143 -4.96 -17.34 2.84
C SER A 143 -3.56 -17.86 2.60
N ALA A 144 -2.57 -17.29 3.31
CA ALA A 144 -1.15 -17.48 3.06
C ALA A 144 -0.45 -18.29 4.16
N GLN A 145 0.44 -19.17 3.74
CA GLN A 145 1.35 -19.97 4.58
C GLN A 145 2.32 -20.73 3.66
N GLY A 146 3.46 -21.18 4.19
CA GLY A 146 4.35 -22.08 3.46
C GLY A 146 5.82 -21.82 3.70
N ASP A 147 6.64 -22.68 3.11
CA ASP A 147 8.09 -22.69 3.27
C ASP A 147 8.75 -22.36 1.93
N PHE A 148 9.38 -21.19 1.84
CA PHE A 148 9.96 -20.62 0.62
C PHE A 148 11.47 -20.54 0.75
N ASP A 149 12.20 -21.49 0.16
CA ASP A 149 13.64 -21.35 0.00
C ASP A 149 13.94 -20.42 -1.17
N MET A 150 14.21 -19.16 -0.81
CA MET A 150 14.61 -18.08 -1.71
C MET A 150 16.10 -17.74 -1.53
N SER A 151 16.86 -18.61 -0.86
CA SER A 151 18.24 -18.33 -0.48
C SER A 151 19.17 -18.19 -1.70
N ALA A 152 20.18 -17.34 -1.54
CA ALA A 152 21.23 -17.12 -2.52
C ALA A 152 22.56 -16.81 -1.83
N PRO A 153 23.30 -17.82 -1.31
CA PRO A 153 24.48 -17.59 -0.47
C PRO A 153 25.59 -16.78 -1.15
N ASN A 154 25.64 -16.78 -2.49
CA ASN A 154 26.64 -16.09 -3.30
C ASN A 154 26.02 -14.99 -4.19
N GLY A 155 24.77 -14.59 -3.95
CA GLY A 155 24.03 -13.63 -4.76
C GLY A 155 23.00 -12.85 -3.94
N THR A 156 22.08 -12.17 -4.63
CA THR A 156 20.95 -11.50 -3.96
C THR A 156 19.85 -12.53 -3.69
N ALA A 157 19.36 -12.62 -2.46
CA ALA A 157 18.27 -13.51 -2.13
C ALA A 157 16.99 -13.16 -2.94
N GLY A 158 16.17 -14.18 -3.16
CA GLY A 158 14.92 -14.08 -3.90
C GLY A 158 13.80 -13.39 -3.13
N SER A 159 12.58 -13.52 -3.61
CA SER A 159 11.42 -12.88 -2.97
C SER A 159 10.10 -13.64 -3.10
N VAL A 160 9.21 -13.38 -2.15
CA VAL A 160 7.83 -13.87 -2.11
C VAL A 160 6.90 -12.66 -2.17
N PHE A 161 5.97 -12.63 -3.13
CA PHE A 161 5.00 -11.56 -3.29
C PHE A 161 3.57 -12.10 -3.30
N LEU A 162 2.76 -11.61 -2.36
CA LEU A 162 1.39 -12.05 -2.13
C LEU A 162 0.43 -10.86 -2.28
N ARG A 163 -0.64 -11.02 -3.08
CA ARG A 163 -1.62 -9.96 -3.28
C ARG A 163 -3.06 -10.43 -3.42
N SER A 164 -4.00 -9.71 -2.78
CA SER A 164 -5.45 -9.85 -2.98
C SER A 164 -6.18 -8.58 -2.54
N GLN A 165 -7.52 -8.60 -2.51
CA GLN A 165 -8.31 -7.60 -1.81
C GLN A 165 -8.07 -7.69 -0.29
N ASP A 166 -8.13 -8.92 0.26
CA ASP A 166 -7.87 -9.23 1.66
C ASP A 166 -6.84 -10.37 1.76
N VAL A 167 -5.81 -10.22 2.60
CA VAL A 167 -4.80 -11.26 2.85
C VAL A 167 -4.76 -11.63 4.33
N SER A 168 -4.69 -12.92 4.62
CA SER A 168 -4.50 -13.44 5.98
C SER A 168 -3.37 -14.47 6.00
N THR A 169 -2.53 -14.46 7.03
CA THR A 169 -1.59 -15.56 7.28
C THR A 169 -2.31 -16.62 8.12
N ALA A 170 -2.57 -17.78 7.54
CA ALA A 170 -3.27 -18.90 8.21
C ALA A 170 -2.32 -20.00 8.70
N GLY A 171 -1.02 -19.72 8.64
CA GLY A 171 0.06 -20.59 9.09
C GLY A 171 1.40 -19.88 8.93
N THR A 172 2.48 -20.58 9.32
CA THR A 172 3.83 -20.01 9.28
C THR A 172 4.31 -19.72 7.86
N ILE A 173 5.01 -18.61 7.66
CA ILE A 173 5.72 -18.26 6.42
C ILE A 173 7.22 -18.15 6.70
N THR A 174 8.04 -18.90 5.96
CA THR A 174 9.50 -18.81 5.98
C THR A 174 10.06 -18.49 4.60
N THR A 175 11.06 -17.60 4.49
CA THR A 175 11.67 -17.22 3.19
C THR A 175 13.19 -17.46 3.08
N HIS A 176 13.84 -17.92 4.15
CA HIS A 176 15.25 -18.31 4.17
C HIS A 176 16.22 -17.25 3.61
N GLY A 177 16.04 -16.00 4.04
CA GLY A 177 16.84 -14.84 3.60
C GLY A 177 16.21 -14.02 2.48
N GLY A 178 15.18 -14.56 1.80
CA GLY A 178 14.45 -13.82 0.76
C GLY A 178 13.47 -12.78 1.33
N ASP A 179 13.20 -11.74 0.56
CA ASP A 179 12.23 -10.72 0.96
C ASP A 179 10.79 -11.24 0.87
N LEU A 180 9.91 -10.79 1.77
CA LEU A 180 8.47 -11.09 1.76
C LEU A 180 7.69 -9.78 1.58
N ALA A 181 6.80 -9.74 0.59
CA ALA A 181 5.85 -8.65 0.42
C ALA A 181 4.41 -9.17 0.42
N ILE A 182 3.58 -8.55 1.25
CA ILE A 182 2.15 -8.80 1.36
C ILE A 182 1.44 -7.49 1.06
N ALA A 183 0.70 -7.44 -0.04
CA ALA A 183 -0.08 -6.27 -0.42
C ALA A 183 -1.57 -6.63 -0.48
N ALA A 184 -2.41 -5.84 0.18
CA ALA A 184 -3.84 -5.93 0.04
C ALA A 184 -4.41 -4.57 -0.36
N ASP A 185 -5.50 -4.56 -1.11
CA ASP A 185 -6.19 -3.29 -1.40
C ASP A 185 -7.01 -2.85 -0.17
N LYS A 186 -7.45 -3.80 0.69
CA LYS A 186 -8.23 -3.52 1.90
C LYS A 186 -7.55 -4.01 3.17
N THR A 187 -7.57 -5.31 3.49
CA THR A 187 -7.07 -5.80 4.79
C THR A 187 -5.88 -6.75 4.69
N VAL A 188 -4.94 -6.63 5.62
CA VAL A 188 -3.94 -7.68 5.92
C VAL A 188 -4.06 -8.09 7.38
N THR A 189 -4.21 -9.38 7.66
CA THR A 189 -4.19 -9.95 9.01
C THR A 189 -3.03 -10.93 9.17
N LEU A 190 -2.12 -10.65 10.12
CA LEU A 190 -0.97 -11.48 10.46
C LEU A 190 -1.23 -12.20 11.80
N SER A 191 -1.70 -13.44 11.70
CA SER A 191 -2.11 -14.29 12.85
C SER A 191 -1.09 -15.37 13.23
N ASP A 192 -0.04 -15.54 12.42
CA ASP A 192 0.90 -16.65 12.54
C ASP A 192 2.35 -16.18 12.36
N ASN A 193 3.28 -17.08 12.66
CA ASN A 193 4.71 -16.75 12.65
C ASN A 193 5.25 -16.46 11.24
N ILE A 194 6.08 -15.43 11.13
CA ILE A 194 6.76 -15.06 9.88
C ILE A 194 8.25 -14.95 10.15
N SER A 195 9.07 -15.58 9.31
CA SER A 195 10.52 -15.42 9.40
C SER A 195 11.18 -15.33 8.04
N THR A 196 12.02 -14.32 7.90
CA THR A 196 12.87 -14.10 6.73
C THR A 196 14.35 -14.32 7.04
N ARG A 197 14.67 -14.86 8.22
CA ARG A 197 16.05 -15.19 8.59
C ARG A 197 16.67 -16.14 7.58
N ALA A 198 17.95 -15.95 7.26
CA ALA A 198 18.71 -16.89 6.46
C ALA A 198 18.94 -18.22 7.20
N ASP A 199 19.15 -19.28 6.42
CA ASP A 199 19.55 -20.59 6.93
C ASP A 199 20.87 -20.50 7.72
N GLY A 200 20.89 -21.13 8.90
CA GLY A 200 22.06 -21.16 9.80
C GLY A 200 21.83 -20.54 11.18
N ALA A 201 20.67 -19.93 11.40
CA ALA A 201 20.08 -19.76 12.72
C ALA A 201 19.58 -21.13 13.25
N GLY A 202 19.21 -21.24 14.53
CA GLY A 202 18.44 -22.40 14.99
C GLY A 202 17.05 -22.46 14.35
N ASP A 203 16.03 -22.87 15.10
CA ASP A 203 14.65 -22.71 14.66
C ASP A 203 14.40 -21.26 14.15
N PRO A 204 13.82 -21.05 12.94
CA PRO A 204 13.76 -19.72 12.32
C PRO A 204 12.86 -18.74 13.08
N ILE A 205 12.02 -19.21 14.01
CA ILE A 205 11.11 -18.39 14.83
C ILE A 205 11.69 -18.17 16.24
N THR A 206 12.06 -19.26 16.90
CA THR A 206 12.39 -19.31 18.34
C THR A 206 13.89 -19.44 18.61
N GLY A 207 14.67 -19.88 17.63
CA GLY A 207 16.12 -19.97 17.74
C GLY A 207 16.80 -18.61 17.75
N GLY A 208 18.07 -18.58 18.17
CA GLY A 208 18.91 -17.40 18.01
C GLY A 208 19.18 -17.10 16.53
N PRO A 209 19.22 -15.83 16.11
CA PRO A 209 19.55 -15.47 14.73
C PRO A 209 20.95 -15.97 14.36
N GLY A 210 21.12 -16.34 13.10
CA GLY A 210 22.41 -16.69 12.51
C GLY A 210 23.11 -15.47 11.91
N ALA A 211 24.31 -15.67 11.37
CA ALA A 211 25.10 -14.61 10.74
C ALA A 211 24.70 -14.31 9.28
N GLY A 212 23.79 -15.09 8.68
CA GLY A 212 23.30 -14.85 7.33
C GLY A 212 22.36 -13.64 7.25
N THR A 213 22.28 -13.03 6.07
CA THR A 213 21.45 -11.85 5.82
C THR A 213 19.97 -12.22 5.76
N ALA A 214 19.15 -11.62 6.61
CA ALA A 214 17.71 -11.78 6.61
C ALA A 214 17.05 -11.01 5.47
N GLY A 215 15.92 -11.52 4.98
CA GLY A 215 15.03 -10.81 4.09
C GLY A 215 14.26 -9.69 4.80
N SER A 216 13.80 -8.69 4.07
CA SER A 216 12.86 -7.69 4.57
C SER A 216 11.42 -8.18 4.43
N ILE A 217 10.53 -7.68 5.29
CA ILE A 217 9.10 -7.95 5.30
C ILE A 217 8.38 -6.63 5.04
N TYR A 218 7.62 -6.55 3.94
CA TYR A 218 6.86 -5.38 3.55
C TYR A 218 5.37 -5.72 3.54
N VAL A 219 4.57 -4.98 4.29
CA VAL A 219 3.12 -5.15 4.37
C VAL A 219 2.45 -3.84 4.02
N ALA A 220 1.57 -3.88 3.03
CA ALA A 220 0.83 -2.71 2.57
C ALA A 220 -0.67 -3.04 2.47
N ALA A 221 -1.52 -2.22 3.09
CA ALA A 221 -2.97 -2.37 3.05
C ALA A 221 -3.67 -1.04 3.38
N GLN A 222 -5.01 -1.02 3.40
CA GLN A 222 -5.75 0.03 4.09
C GLN A 222 -5.74 -0.20 5.60
N ASP A 223 -6.00 -1.44 6.02
CA ASP A 223 -6.02 -1.87 7.41
C ASP A 223 -5.07 -3.06 7.62
N ILE A 224 -4.20 -2.97 8.63
CA ILE A 224 -3.24 -4.03 9.00
C ILE A 224 -3.47 -4.43 10.46
N SER A 225 -3.67 -5.72 10.69
CA SER A 225 -3.75 -6.31 12.03
C SER A 225 -2.62 -7.32 12.24
N VAL A 226 -1.88 -7.19 13.34
CA VAL A 226 -0.94 -8.21 13.85
C VAL A 226 -1.54 -8.75 15.13
N GLU A 227 -1.98 -9.99 15.09
CA GLU A 227 -2.78 -10.59 16.16
C GLU A 227 -1.92 -11.13 17.31
N SER A 228 -2.61 -11.44 18.42
CA SER A 228 -2.00 -11.97 19.63
C SER A 228 -1.27 -13.29 19.37
N GLY A 229 -0.02 -13.38 19.85
CA GLY A 229 0.81 -14.57 19.72
C GLY A 229 1.65 -14.62 18.44
N THR A 230 1.45 -13.68 17.50
CA THR A 230 2.25 -13.58 16.28
C THR A 230 3.70 -13.24 16.58
N THR A 231 4.62 -14.02 16.03
CA THR A 231 6.07 -13.74 16.08
C THR A 231 6.59 -13.40 14.68
N ILE A 232 7.24 -12.24 14.52
CA ILE A 232 7.84 -11.83 13.25
C ILE A 232 9.36 -11.66 13.44
N ARG A 233 10.14 -12.34 12.59
CA ARG A 233 11.61 -12.36 12.63
C ARG A 233 12.22 -11.95 11.29
N ALA A 234 12.91 -10.83 11.29
CA ALA A 234 13.77 -10.35 10.20
C ALA A 234 15.14 -9.89 10.74
N ASP A 235 15.59 -10.43 11.88
CA ASP A 235 16.85 -10.08 12.54
C ASP A 235 18.01 -11.02 12.19
N SER A 236 19.24 -10.53 12.34
CA SER A 236 20.48 -11.25 12.05
C SER A 236 21.58 -10.86 13.02
N THR A 237 22.53 -11.76 13.29
CA THR A 237 23.76 -11.41 14.02
C THR A 237 24.88 -10.92 13.10
N GLY A 238 24.74 -11.07 11.78
CA GLY A 238 25.73 -10.58 10.81
C GLY A 238 25.72 -9.06 10.76
N ALA A 239 26.87 -8.39 10.62
CA ALA A 239 26.89 -6.93 10.48
C ALA A 239 26.15 -6.50 9.21
N ASP A 240 25.28 -5.51 9.34
CA ASP A 240 24.29 -5.07 8.35
C ASP A 240 23.50 -6.24 7.74
N GLY A 241 23.16 -7.23 8.58
CA GLY A 241 22.53 -8.47 8.15
C GLY A 241 21.02 -8.52 8.38
N GLY A 242 20.43 -7.59 9.12
CA GLY A 242 18.99 -7.57 9.42
C GLY A 242 18.17 -7.08 8.24
N GLY A 243 16.93 -7.57 8.12
CA GLY A 243 15.91 -7.05 7.21
C GLY A 243 15.04 -5.97 7.86
N MET A 244 14.27 -5.24 7.06
CA MET A 244 13.29 -4.29 7.58
C MET A 244 11.93 -4.98 7.78
N LEU A 245 11.20 -4.62 8.83
CA LEU A 245 9.75 -4.85 8.92
C LEU A 245 9.04 -3.52 8.66
N LEU A 246 8.31 -3.43 7.54
CA LEU A 246 7.53 -2.27 7.15
C LEU A 246 6.04 -2.62 7.15
N LEU A 247 5.26 -1.94 7.98
CA LEU A 247 3.80 -1.98 7.97
C LEU A 247 3.30 -0.60 7.48
N SER A 248 2.71 -0.55 6.29
CA SER A 248 2.20 0.69 5.68
C SER A 248 0.70 0.58 5.43
N ALA A 249 -0.10 1.20 6.29
CA ALA A 249 -1.54 1.34 6.11
C ALA A 249 -1.83 2.65 5.40
N ARG A 250 -2.52 2.63 4.27
CA ARG A 250 -2.86 3.88 3.58
C ARG A 250 -4.25 3.88 2.93
N SER A 251 -4.94 5.01 3.06
CA SER A 251 -6.27 5.28 2.50
C SER A 251 -6.27 6.67 1.85
N PHE A 252 -6.64 6.75 0.57
CA PHE A 252 -6.61 8.01 -0.17
C PHE A 252 -7.84 8.17 -1.03
N ASN A 253 -8.41 9.37 -0.99
CA ASN A 253 -9.47 9.75 -1.89
C ASN A 253 -9.29 11.19 -2.37
N THR A 254 -9.47 11.35 -3.67
CA THR A 254 -9.49 12.64 -4.35
C THR A 254 -10.82 12.75 -5.08
N GLY A 255 -11.73 13.54 -4.51
CA GLY A 255 -13.06 13.79 -5.06
C GLY A 255 -13.05 14.52 -6.40
N ILE A 256 -14.22 14.54 -7.06
CA ILE A 256 -14.44 15.17 -8.37
C ILE A 256 -15.23 16.49 -8.26
N VAL A 257 -14.97 17.40 -9.20
CA VAL A 257 -15.24 18.85 -9.13
C VAL A 257 -16.70 19.30 -8.92
N TRP A 258 -17.68 18.40 -9.04
CA TRP A 258 -19.09 18.75 -9.21
C TRP A 258 -20.09 17.92 -8.38
N ALA A 259 -19.64 17.03 -7.50
CA ALA A 259 -20.53 16.23 -6.66
C ALA A 259 -20.20 16.38 -5.17
N ILE A 260 -21.24 16.51 -4.33
CA ILE A 260 -21.12 16.27 -2.89
C ILE A 260 -20.69 14.81 -2.72
N ASN A 261 -19.45 14.60 -2.31
CA ASN A 261 -18.95 13.28 -1.97
C ASN A 261 -18.60 13.31 -0.47
N PRO A 262 -19.44 12.72 0.41
CA PRO A 262 -19.04 12.48 1.79
C PRO A 262 -17.94 11.42 1.76
N ASP A 263 -16.70 11.87 1.61
CA ASP A 263 -15.54 11.00 1.54
C ASP A 263 -15.00 10.76 2.95
N SER A 264 -14.97 9.48 3.33
CA SER A 264 -14.40 9.03 4.59
C SER A 264 -13.30 8.04 4.30
N GLU A 265 -12.06 8.45 4.55
CA GLU A 265 -10.89 7.59 4.41
C GLU A 265 -10.40 7.21 5.79
N THR A 266 -10.17 5.91 5.98
CA THR A 266 -9.68 5.37 7.24
C THR A 266 -8.54 4.41 6.94
N ALA A 267 -7.40 4.63 7.60
CA ALA A 267 -6.27 3.71 7.58
C ALA A 267 -5.91 3.33 9.02
N SER A 268 -5.63 2.05 9.25
CA SER A 268 -5.31 1.58 10.60
C SER A 268 -4.22 0.51 10.64
N ILE A 269 -3.40 0.58 11.69
CA ILE A 269 -2.49 -0.50 12.07
C ILE A 269 -2.74 -0.86 13.52
N THR A 270 -3.06 -2.12 13.78
CA THR A 270 -3.19 -2.67 15.13
C THR A 270 -2.18 -3.78 15.35
N ILE A 271 -1.44 -3.71 16.46
CA ILE A 271 -0.49 -4.76 16.88
C ILE A 271 -0.82 -5.10 18.33
N THR A 272 -1.20 -6.35 18.59
CA THR A 272 -1.64 -6.78 19.92
C THR A 272 -0.88 -8.01 20.36
N SER A 273 -0.29 -7.98 21.56
CA SER A 273 0.39 -9.14 22.17
C SER A 273 1.31 -9.91 21.22
N ALA A 274 2.09 -9.18 20.41
CA ALA A 274 2.98 -9.74 19.39
C ALA A 274 4.46 -9.51 19.73
N ASP A 275 5.34 -10.33 19.14
CA ASP A 275 6.80 -10.22 19.29
C ASP A 275 7.47 -10.01 17.92
N LEU A 276 7.91 -8.78 17.68
CA LEU A 276 8.45 -8.32 16.40
C LEU A 276 9.94 -7.98 16.56
N LYS A 277 10.79 -8.61 15.76
CA LYS A 277 12.23 -8.34 15.78
C LYS A 277 12.80 -8.26 14.38
N ALA A 278 13.51 -7.17 14.08
CA ALA A 278 14.05 -6.87 12.75
C ALA A 278 15.31 -5.98 12.83
N GLY A 279 15.96 -5.84 11.68
CA GLY A 279 16.99 -4.82 11.40
C GLY A 279 16.50 -3.40 11.66
N SER A 280 15.35 -3.08 11.06
CA SER A 280 14.62 -1.82 11.21
C SER A 280 13.12 -2.10 11.26
N ILE A 281 12.36 -1.29 12.00
CA ILE A 281 10.90 -1.41 12.10
C ILE A 281 10.26 -0.08 11.74
N VAL A 282 9.40 -0.09 10.72
CA VAL A 282 8.64 1.08 10.27
C VAL A 282 7.14 0.74 10.31
N VAL A 283 6.39 1.49 11.10
CA VAL A 283 4.93 1.41 11.20
C VAL A 283 4.37 2.76 10.79
N ASN A 284 3.71 2.82 9.63
CA ASN A 284 3.24 4.06 9.02
C ASN A 284 1.78 3.94 8.59
N SER A 285 0.90 4.72 9.21
CA SER A 285 -0.51 4.85 8.81
C SER A 285 -0.77 6.23 8.21
N VAL A 286 -1.45 6.29 7.06
CA VAL A 286 -1.77 7.55 6.37
C VAL A 286 -3.20 7.53 5.80
N ALA A 287 -4.02 8.48 6.22
CA ALA A 287 -5.33 8.73 5.61
C ALA A 287 -5.39 10.16 5.06
N THR A 288 -5.75 10.31 3.79
CA THR A 288 -5.92 11.64 3.19
C THR A 288 -7.16 11.70 2.34
N VAL A 289 -7.97 12.73 2.59
CA VAL A 289 -9.13 13.07 1.78
C VAL A 289 -8.92 14.44 1.19
N SER A 290 -9.11 14.55 -0.13
CA SER A 290 -9.10 15.85 -0.80
C SER A 290 -10.28 15.99 -1.74
N ASN A 291 -10.84 17.19 -1.85
CA ASN A 291 -11.83 17.46 -2.90
C ASN A 291 -11.87 18.96 -3.25
N THR A 292 -12.08 19.27 -4.53
CA THR A 292 -12.21 20.63 -5.04
C THR A 292 -13.63 20.83 -5.56
N LEU A 293 -14.29 21.93 -5.22
CA LEU A 293 -15.64 22.25 -5.68
C LEU A 293 -15.66 23.61 -6.39
N GLY A 294 -16.32 23.64 -7.55
CA GLY A 294 -16.41 24.82 -8.42
C GLY A 294 -15.54 24.67 -9.66
N SER A 295 -16.15 24.82 -10.85
CA SER A 295 -15.47 24.85 -12.15
C SER A 295 -15.89 26.07 -12.95
N ASP A 296 -14.99 26.57 -13.80
CA ASP A 296 -15.22 27.65 -14.78
C ASP A 296 -16.14 27.19 -15.94
N VAL A 297 -17.33 26.65 -15.65
CA VAL A 297 -18.33 26.35 -16.69
C VAL A 297 -19.21 27.57 -16.91
N ASP A 298 -18.82 28.44 -17.84
CA ASP A 298 -19.45 29.74 -18.11
C ASP A 298 -20.95 29.64 -18.46
N SER A 299 -21.40 28.50 -19.00
CA SER A 299 -22.80 28.27 -19.37
C SER A 299 -23.75 28.12 -18.19
N VAL A 300 -23.30 27.54 -17.06
CA VAL A 300 -24.12 27.40 -15.84
C VAL A 300 -24.26 28.75 -15.13
N GLU A 301 -23.20 29.56 -15.20
CA GLU A 301 -23.18 30.92 -14.67
C GLU A 301 -24.17 31.84 -15.38
N ALA A 302 -24.15 31.82 -16.72
CA ALA A 302 -24.99 32.67 -17.55
C ALA A 302 -26.49 32.38 -17.36
N ALA A 303 -26.88 31.11 -17.22
CA ALA A 303 -28.27 30.71 -17.01
C ALA A 303 -28.84 31.14 -15.64
N GLN A 304 -28.00 31.42 -14.65
CA GLN A 304 -28.43 31.70 -13.27
C GLN A 304 -28.52 33.18 -12.94
N VAL A 305 -27.79 34.02 -13.67
CA VAL A 305 -27.90 35.49 -13.56
C VAL A 305 -28.85 36.09 -14.60
N GLU A 306 -29.36 35.27 -15.54
CA GLU A 306 -30.29 35.69 -16.59
C GLU A 306 -31.55 36.33 -15.98
N GLY A 307 -31.75 37.63 -16.20
CA GLY A 307 -32.89 38.40 -15.67
C GLY A 307 -32.70 39.02 -14.27
N LEU A 308 -31.59 38.74 -13.59
CA LEU A 308 -31.24 39.35 -12.29
C LEU A 308 -30.27 40.53 -12.42
N GLU A 309 -29.65 40.71 -13.58
CA GLU A 309 -28.66 41.78 -13.84
C GLU A 309 -29.23 43.20 -13.62
N ASP A 310 -30.56 43.36 -13.72
CA ASP A 310 -31.29 44.63 -13.57
C ASP A 310 -32.11 44.78 -12.26
N ALA A 311 -32.09 43.77 -11.38
CA ALA A 311 -33.01 43.70 -10.22
C ALA A 311 -32.60 44.65 -9.08
N THR A 312 -33.35 45.75 -8.91
CA THR A 312 -33.14 46.79 -7.88
C THR A 312 -34.30 46.91 -6.87
N ASN A 313 -35.31 46.02 -6.91
CA ASN A 313 -36.47 46.09 -6.01
C ASN A 313 -36.35 45.18 -4.78
N GLU A 314 -36.71 45.73 -3.62
CA GLU A 314 -36.63 45.12 -2.28
C GLU A 314 -37.33 43.74 -2.18
N ASP A 315 -38.39 43.53 -2.95
CA ASP A 315 -39.11 42.24 -3.03
C ASP A 315 -38.26 41.11 -3.62
N SER A 316 -37.40 41.40 -4.60
CA SER A 316 -36.48 40.41 -5.18
C SER A 316 -35.37 40.04 -4.21
N LEU A 317 -34.91 41.01 -3.39
CA LEU A 317 -33.94 40.79 -2.33
C LEU A 317 -34.51 39.87 -1.24
N LEU A 318 -35.72 40.17 -0.74
CA LEU A 318 -36.41 39.35 0.27
C LEU A 318 -36.69 37.93 -0.23
N THR A 319 -37.09 37.77 -1.49
CA THR A 319 -37.32 36.44 -2.10
C THR A 319 -36.02 35.64 -2.18
N THR A 320 -34.91 36.28 -2.55
CA THR A 320 -33.59 35.63 -2.63
C THR A 320 -33.08 35.21 -1.25
N VAL A 321 -33.22 36.07 -0.24
CA VAL A 321 -32.83 35.76 1.14
C VAL A 321 -33.68 34.64 1.73
N ASN A 322 -35.00 34.69 1.56
CA ASN A 322 -35.90 33.63 2.06
C ASN A 322 -35.64 32.29 1.36
N SER A 323 -35.38 32.29 0.05
CA SER A 323 -34.99 31.07 -0.67
C SER A 323 -33.66 30.50 -0.14
N GLY A 324 -32.71 31.36 0.23
CA GLY A 324 -31.47 30.96 0.88
C GLY A 324 -31.67 30.34 2.26
N ILE A 325 -32.59 30.88 3.06
CA ILE A 325 -32.96 30.34 4.37
C ILE A 325 -33.65 28.98 4.23
N ASP A 326 -34.67 28.87 3.36
CA ASP A 326 -35.39 27.62 3.10
C ASP A 326 -34.43 26.52 2.61
N MET A 327 -33.43 26.90 1.80
CA MET A 327 -32.39 25.99 1.31
C MET A 327 -31.47 25.51 2.44
N MET A 328 -31.04 26.40 3.34
CA MET A 328 -30.25 26.03 4.52
C MET A 328 -31.06 25.14 5.48
N GLU A 329 -32.33 25.47 5.75
CA GLU A 329 -33.22 24.66 6.56
C GLU A 329 -33.44 23.26 5.94
N GLY A 330 -33.61 23.19 4.62
CA GLY A 330 -33.69 21.93 3.87
C GLY A 330 -32.42 21.08 4.01
N LEU A 331 -31.24 21.71 3.97
CA LEU A 331 -29.93 21.06 4.17
C LEU A 331 -29.80 20.45 5.58
N PHE A 332 -30.19 21.21 6.61
CA PHE A 332 -30.16 20.75 8.00
C PHE A 332 -31.22 19.67 8.29
N THR A 333 -32.32 19.65 7.53
CA THR A 333 -33.44 18.71 7.75
C THR A 333 -33.32 17.42 6.93
N GLN A 334 -32.78 17.48 5.71
CA GLN A 334 -32.72 16.36 4.75
C GLN A 334 -31.32 15.73 4.63
N GLY A 335 -30.29 16.36 5.20
CA GLY A 335 -28.91 15.89 5.14
C GLY A 335 -28.18 16.29 3.84
N ALA A 336 -26.85 16.31 3.89
CA ALA A 336 -26.00 16.83 2.81
C ALA A 336 -26.18 16.12 1.45
N SER A 337 -26.57 14.84 1.43
CA SER A 337 -26.73 14.06 0.20
C SER A 337 -27.92 14.48 -0.67
N ALA A 338 -28.95 15.11 -0.09
CA ALA A 338 -30.11 15.63 -0.81
C ALA A 338 -29.85 16.99 -1.48
N ALA A 339 -28.71 17.63 -1.23
CA ALA A 339 -28.45 19.02 -1.62
C ALA A 339 -27.85 19.20 -3.03
N ASN A 340 -27.60 18.11 -3.77
CA ASN A 340 -26.89 18.07 -5.06
C ASN A 340 -27.61 18.75 -6.26
N GLY A 341 -28.60 19.61 -6.01
CA GLY A 341 -29.32 20.37 -7.04
C GLY A 341 -29.71 21.78 -6.62
N PHE A 342 -29.36 22.21 -5.41
CA PHE A 342 -29.68 23.56 -4.96
C PHE A 342 -28.56 24.51 -5.36
N VAL A 343 -28.77 25.22 -6.46
CA VAL A 343 -28.00 26.43 -6.75
C VAL A 343 -28.56 27.53 -5.85
N PRO A 344 -27.74 28.32 -5.13
CA PRO A 344 -26.28 28.48 -5.21
C PRO A 344 -25.49 27.84 -4.05
N LEU A 345 -25.94 26.67 -3.55
CA LEU A 345 -25.32 25.96 -2.43
C LEU A 345 -24.18 25.06 -2.87
N GLN A 346 -23.08 25.09 -2.11
CA GLN A 346 -22.02 24.07 -2.19
C GLN A 346 -21.81 23.44 -0.81
N VAL A 347 -21.83 22.12 -0.74
CA VAL A 347 -21.66 21.35 0.50
C VAL A 347 -20.49 20.40 0.36
N GLN A 348 -19.65 20.33 1.39
CA GLN A 348 -18.53 19.41 1.46
C GLN A 348 -18.44 18.77 2.84
N VAL A 349 -18.23 17.46 2.89
CA VAL A 349 -18.00 16.71 4.13
C VAL A 349 -16.82 15.78 3.89
N LEU A 350 -15.71 16.02 4.58
CA LEU A 350 -14.51 15.19 4.48
C LEU A 350 -14.13 14.63 5.85
N ASN A 351 -13.81 13.34 5.89
CA ASN A 351 -13.35 12.67 7.10
C ASN A 351 -12.08 11.87 6.81
N ALA A 352 -10.97 12.21 7.46
CA ALA A 352 -9.71 11.48 7.37
C ALA A 352 -9.33 10.94 8.75
N GLN A 353 -9.20 9.63 8.88
CA GLN A 353 -8.85 8.97 10.13
C GLN A 353 -7.66 8.03 9.95
N SER A 354 -6.60 8.26 10.70
CA SER A 354 -5.43 7.39 10.72
C SER A 354 -5.09 7.01 12.15
N ASN A 355 -4.92 5.71 12.39
CA ASN A 355 -4.65 5.20 13.73
C ASN A 355 -3.55 4.15 13.71
N VAL A 356 -2.61 4.26 14.65
CA VAL A 356 -1.67 3.19 15.01
C VAL A 356 -1.89 2.84 16.47
N THR A 357 -2.33 1.61 16.73
CA THR A 357 -2.52 1.09 18.08
C THR A 357 -1.61 -0.11 18.31
N ILE A 358 -0.74 0.00 19.30
CA ILE A 358 0.15 -1.09 19.71
C ILE A 358 -0.11 -1.36 21.18
N THR A 359 -0.47 -2.59 21.54
CA THR A 359 -0.80 -2.99 22.90
C THR A 359 -0.09 -4.28 23.30
N ASP A 360 0.45 -4.32 24.52
CA ASP A 360 1.08 -5.49 25.13
C ASP A 360 2.12 -6.20 24.24
N SER A 361 2.80 -5.46 23.36
CA SER A 361 3.67 -6.02 22.33
C SER A 361 5.14 -5.67 22.56
N THR A 362 6.04 -6.51 22.04
CA THR A 362 7.50 -6.27 22.05
C THR A 362 7.98 -5.99 20.64
N LEU A 363 8.55 -4.81 20.41
CA LEU A 363 9.15 -4.40 19.15
C LEU A 363 10.63 -4.11 19.37
N THR A 364 11.49 -4.87 18.70
CA THR A 364 12.95 -4.71 18.79
C THR A 364 13.55 -4.48 17.40
N ALA A 365 14.05 -3.27 17.16
CA ALA A 365 14.87 -2.95 15.99
C ALA A 365 16.34 -2.95 16.39
N ASP A 366 17.15 -3.88 15.91
CA ASP A 366 18.56 -3.94 16.30
C ASP A 366 19.44 -2.85 15.65
N GLY A 367 18.89 -2.12 14.65
CA GLY A 367 19.56 -1.05 13.92
C GLY A 367 20.54 -1.55 12.86
N ASN A 368 20.50 -2.84 12.56
CA ASN A 368 21.44 -3.55 11.73
C ASN A 368 20.88 -3.84 10.33
N TRP A 369 20.06 -2.94 9.81
CA TRP A 369 19.38 -3.14 8.52
C TRP A 369 20.35 -3.09 7.33
N LYS A 370 20.29 -4.14 6.50
CA LYS A 370 21.16 -4.35 5.33
C LYS A 370 21.15 -3.20 4.30
N ASP A 371 20.00 -2.54 4.14
CA ASP A 371 19.81 -1.49 3.13
C ASP A 371 19.76 -0.09 3.74
N ARG A 372 20.49 0.18 4.83
CA ARG A 372 20.51 1.50 5.52
C ARG A 372 20.88 2.70 4.65
N ASN A 373 21.50 2.47 3.49
CA ASN A 373 21.86 3.52 2.52
C ASN A 373 20.81 3.66 1.40
N LEU A 374 19.60 3.10 1.56
CA LEU A 374 18.55 3.18 0.57
C LEU A 374 18.17 4.65 0.29
N ALA A 375 18.44 5.11 -0.92
CA ALA A 375 18.05 6.44 -1.36
C ALA A 375 16.59 6.45 -1.84
N PRO A 376 15.84 7.53 -1.60
CA PRO A 376 14.51 7.69 -2.17
C PRO A 376 14.60 7.89 -3.69
N ARG A 377 13.62 7.34 -4.42
CA ARG A 377 13.47 7.52 -5.87
C ARG A 377 12.95 8.91 -6.23
N VAL A 378 12.02 9.41 -5.42
CA VAL A 378 11.48 10.76 -5.52
C VAL A 378 11.68 11.42 -4.17
N LEU A 379 12.54 12.45 -4.19
CA LEU A 379 12.80 13.29 -3.03
C LEU A 379 11.75 14.40 -2.96
N ASN A 380 11.17 14.59 -1.79
CA ASN A 380 10.35 15.75 -1.50
C ASN A 380 11.21 17.03 -1.60
N THR A 381 10.74 18.01 -2.35
CA THR A 381 11.41 19.31 -2.51
C THR A 381 10.71 20.46 -1.79
N ASP A 382 9.62 20.18 -1.10
CA ASP A 382 8.88 21.17 -0.33
C ASP A 382 9.71 21.64 0.86
N THR A 383 9.53 22.90 1.23
CA THR A 383 10.20 23.46 2.39
C THR A 383 9.59 22.86 3.66
N ALA A 384 10.42 22.17 4.44
CA ALA A 384 10.01 21.63 5.71
C ALA A 384 9.69 22.73 6.72
N ALA A 385 8.60 22.57 7.47
CA ALA A 385 8.37 23.31 8.69
C ALA A 385 9.43 22.96 9.74
N ASP A 386 9.52 23.77 10.80
CA ASP A 386 10.50 23.59 11.87
C ASP A 386 10.45 22.20 12.55
N ASN A 387 9.31 21.51 12.47
CA ASN A 387 9.15 20.15 12.99
C ASN A 387 9.77 19.05 12.09
N GLY A 388 10.17 19.38 10.86
CA GLY A 388 10.74 18.46 9.87
C GLY A 388 9.77 17.43 9.28
N GLN A 389 8.53 17.37 9.76
CA GLN A 389 7.52 16.38 9.38
C GLN A 389 6.53 16.92 8.34
N LEU A 390 6.16 18.20 8.46
CA LEU A 390 5.12 18.84 7.66
C LEU A 390 5.71 19.87 6.70
N GLY A 391 5.09 20.00 5.53
CA GLY A 391 5.29 21.08 4.56
C GLY A 391 4.05 21.94 4.42
N ALA A 392 4.03 22.80 3.40
CA ALA A 392 2.89 23.67 3.11
C ALA A 392 1.60 22.90 2.77
N THR A 393 1.74 21.71 2.19
CA THR A 393 0.65 20.89 1.63
C THR A 393 0.32 19.65 2.48
N GLY A 394 0.92 19.49 3.66
CA GLY A 394 0.68 18.33 4.53
C GLY A 394 1.95 17.57 4.92
N LEU A 395 1.85 16.24 5.04
CA LEU A 395 3.00 15.39 5.36
C LEU A 395 4.06 15.44 4.25
N LEU A 396 5.31 15.68 4.62
CA LEU A 396 6.43 15.53 3.69
C LEU A 396 6.72 14.05 3.50
N GLU A 397 6.74 13.60 2.26
CA GLU A 397 6.96 12.19 1.94
C GLU A 397 8.00 12.00 0.86
N ASN A 398 8.90 11.04 1.11
CA ASN A 398 9.82 10.52 0.11
C ASN A 398 9.31 9.19 -0.42
N THR A 399 9.52 8.91 -1.70
CA THR A 399 9.10 7.65 -2.32
C THR A 399 10.25 6.67 -2.37
N TYR A 400 10.07 5.49 -1.79
CA TYR A 400 11.04 4.39 -1.80
C TYR A 400 10.47 3.24 -2.63
N GLY A 401 11.33 2.59 -3.43
CA GLY A 401 10.95 1.38 -4.15
C GLY A 401 11.71 0.18 -3.61
N PHE A 402 10.97 -0.90 -3.36
CA PHE A 402 11.43 -2.17 -2.82
C PHE A 402 11.29 -3.28 -3.87
N LEU A 403 12.03 -4.38 -3.68
CA LEU A 403 12.05 -5.61 -4.49
C LEU A 403 12.66 -5.51 -5.90
N SER A 404 12.45 -4.42 -6.66
CA SER A 404 12.98 -4.32 -8.03
C SER A 404 13.22 -2.92 -8.57
N ASP A 405 14.16 -2.82 -9.51
CA ASP A 405 14.45 -1.64 -10.33
C ASP A 405 14.82 -2.09 -11.77
N PRO A 406 14.17 -1.59 -12.84
CA PRO A 406 13.07 -0.61 -12.88
C PRO A 406 11.71 -1.19 -12.44
N PRO A 407 10.78 -0.34 -11.99
CA PRO A 407 9.46 -0.77 -11.54
C PRO A 407 8.61 -1.27 -12.72
N LEU A 408 7.96 -2.42 -12.54
CA LEU A 408 6.95 -2.91 -13.48
C LEU A 408 5.64 -2.16 -13.24
N SER A 409 5.04 -1.61 -14.30
CA SER A 409 3.79 -0.81 -14.19
C SER A 409 2.57 -1.68 -13.88
N PHE A 410 1.83 -1.30 -12.84
CA PHE A 410 0.67 -1.99 -12.26
C PHE A 410 -0.67 -1.76 -12.98
N THR A 411 -0.71 -0.94 -14.04
CA THR A 411 -1.94 -0.67 -14.81
C THR A 411 -2.24 -1.73 -15.87
N SER A 412 -1.58 -2.87 -15.78
CA SER A 412 -1.52 -3.85 -16.82
C SER A 412 -2.77 -4.73 -16.87
N ASN A 413 -3.38 -4.83 -18.05
CA ASN A 413 -4.48 -5.76 -18.32
C ASN A 413 -3.97 -7.22 -18.23
N PRO A 414 -4.84 -8.26 -18.28
CA PRO A 414 -4.39 -9.66 -18.33
C PRO A 414 -3.43 -9.96 -19.51
N GLN A 415 -3.48 -9.17 -20.58
CA GLN A 415 -2.61 -9.29 -21.76
C GLN A 415 -1.16 -8.87 -21.46
N ASP A 416 -0.91 -7.88 -20.59
CA ASP A 416 0.46 -7.46 -20.22
C ASP A 416 1.19 -8.52 -19.37
N ILE A 417 0.46 -9.39 -18.67
CA ILE A 417 1.00 -10.57 -17.96
C ILE A 417 1.46 -11.63 -18.98
N LEU A 418 0.76 -11.75 -20.12
CA LEU A 418 1.13 -12.62 -21.25
C LEU A 418 2.25 -12.02 -22.11
N ASP A 419 2.22 -10.70 -22.36
CA ASP A 419 3.20 -10.01 -23.19
C ASP A 419 4.56 -9.92 -22.46
N ASN A 420 4.57 -9.71 -21.13
CA ASN A 420 5.79 -9.91 -20.31
C ASN A 420 6.19 -11.38 -20.14
N ALA A 421 5.31 -12.35 -20.39
CA ALA A 421 5.72 -13.75 -20.51
C ALA A 421 6.49 -14.03 -21.81
N THR A 422 6.42 -13.12 -22.80
CA THR A 422 7.19 -13.19 -24.06
C THR A 422 8.32 -12.15 -24.19
N GLY A 423 8.33 -11.11 -23.33
CA GLY A 423 9.38 -10.09 -23.27
C GLY A 423 10.36 -10.27 -22.10
N SER A 424 11.38 -11.10 -22.30
CA SER A 424 12.56 -11.30 -21.43
C SER A 424 12.38 -12.09 -20.12
N LEU A 425 11.79 -13.28 -20.20
CA LEU A 425 12.07 -14.38 -19.25
C LEU A 425 13.41 -15.11 -19.52
N MET A 426 14.25 -14.55 -20.41
CA MET A 426 15.64 -14.98 -20.66
C MET A 426 16.70 -14.25 -19.86
N GLY A 427 16.35 -13.14 -19.23
CA GLY A 427 17.29 -12.31 -18.49
C GLY A 427 16.66 -11.90 -17.18
N GLY A 428 16.75 -12.79 -16.17
CA GLY A 428 16.34 -12.57 -14.77
C GLY A 428 15.35 -11.45 -14.51
N GLY A 429 14.11 -11.65 -14.96
CA GLY A 429 13.01 -10.74 -14.70
C GLY A 429 12.82 -10.54 -13.19
N VAL A 430 12.80 -9.28 -12.81
CA VAL A 430 12.71 -8.78 -11.44
C VAL A 430 11.32 -9.10 -10.84
N PRO A 431 11.21 -9.46 -9.55
CA PRO A 431 9.92 -9.57 -8.87
C PRO A 431 9.17 -8.22 -8.92
N TYR A 432 7.85 -8.26 -8.77
CA TYR A 432 7.00 -7.06 -8.67
C TYR A 432 7.62 -5.99 -7.76
N SER A 433 7.66 -4.73 -8.22
CA SER A 433 8.21 -3.62 -7.43
C SER A 433 7.17 -3.10 -6.45
N LEU A 434 7.51 -2.94 -5.17
CA LEU A 434 6.63 -2.27 -4.21
C LEU A 434 7.12 -0.85 -3.98
N SER A 435 6.34 0.17 -4.36
CA SER A 435 6.67 1.57 -4.10
C SER A 435 5.86 2.09 -2.92
N ILE A 436 6.52 2.57 -1.88
CA ILE A 436 5.88 3.08 -0.67
C ILE A 436 6.41 4.49 -0.38
N LYS A 437 5.48 5.36 -0.01
CA LYS A 437 5.81 6.68 0.52
C LYS A 437 6.02 6.59 2.03
N LEU A 438 7.11 7.16 2.50
CA LEU A 438 7.46 7.25 3.92
C LEU A 438 7.72 8.71 4.29
N PRO A 439 7.54 9.12 5.56
CA PRO A 439 7.86 10.47 5.99
C PRO A 439 9.27 10.87 5.58
N ALA A 440 9.43 12.07 5.03
CA ALA A 440 10.75 12.58 4.64
C ALA A 440 11.69 12.74 5.85
N ALA A 441 11.13 12.85 7.06
CA ALA A 441 11.88 12.86 8.31
C ALA A 441 12.51 11.51 8.68
N TRP A 442 12.10 10.40 8.03
CA TRP A 442 12.73 9.10 8.19
C TRP A 442 14.04 9.06 7.41
N ASP A 443 15.13 8.80 8.13
CA ASP A 443 16.44 8.58 7.55
C ASP A 443 16.84 7.11 7.73
N PRO A 444 16.89 6.30 6.66
CA PRO A 444 17.23 4.89 6.73
C PRO A 444 18.63 4.63 7.29
N SER A 445 19.52 5.63 7.27
CA SER A 445 20.90 5.51 7.77
C SER A 445 21.03 5.80 9.27
N GLN A 446 20.03 6.47 9.86
CA GLN A 446 20.06 6.90 11.26
C GLN A 446 18.93 6.28 12.10
N ASP A 447 17.78 6.01 11.51
CA ASP A 447 16.56 5.60 12.22
C ASP A 447 16.36 4.09 12.15
N ALA A 448 16.37 3.44 13.31
CA ALA A 448 16.08 2.01 13.42
C ALA A 448 14.59 1.73 13.64
N MET A 449 13.85 2.69 14.21
CA MET A 449 12.42 2.54 14.45
C MET A 449 11.66 3.82 14.13
N LEU A 450 10.60 3.70 13.33
CA LEU A 450 9.61 4.74 13.08
C LEU A 450 8.20 4.19 13.37
N ILE A 451 7.43 4.89 14.19
CA ILE A 451 6.01 4.63 14.39
C ILE A 451 5.27 5.95 14.17
N GLN A 452 4.41 5.98 13.14
CA GLN A 452 3.74 7.21 12.76
C GLN A 452 2.33 7.03 12.21
N SER A 453 1.49 8.01 12.53
CA SER A 453 0.15 8.21 11.96
C SER A 453 0.08 9.57 11.26
N HIS A 454 -0.64 9.65 10.14
CA HIS A 454 -0.98 10.91 9.47
C HIS A 454 -2.43 10.93 9.02
N ALA A 455 -3.16 11.98 9.37
CA ALA A 455 -4.47 12.25 8.80
C ALA A 455 -4.51 13.64 8.18
N GLN A 456 -5.10 13.76 6.99
CA GLN A 456 -5.24 15.04 6.31
C GLN A 456 -6.56 15.20 5.59
N THR A 457 -7.15 16.39 5.73
CA THR A 457 -8.20 16.85 4.82
C THR A 457 -7.71 18.06 4.04
N SER A 458 -7.98 18.07 2.74
CA SER A 458 -7.75 19.23 1.88
C SER A 458 -9.01 19.57 1.09
N TYR A 459 -9.37 20.84 1.06
CA TYR A 459 -10.45 21.26 0.18
C TYR A 459 -10.26 22.65 -0.38
N SER A 460 -10.78 22.84 -1.60
CA SER A 460 -10.87 24.13 -2.25
C SER A 460 -12.29 24.34 -2.76
N ILE A 461 -12.98 25.36 -2.26
CA ILE A 461 -14.35 25.67 -2.63
C ILE A 461 -14.37 27.08 -3.23
N ALA A 462 -14.61 27.16 -4.54
CA ALA A 462 -14.65 28.42 -5.27
C ALA A 462 -15.95 28.55 -6.08
N PRO A 463 -17.09 28.87 -5.45
CA PRO A 463 -18.34 29.10 -6.16
C PRO A 463 -18.22 30.32 -7.09
N LYS A 464 -18.92 30.27 -8.23
CA LYS A 464 -19.00 31.38 -9.19
C LYS A 464 -19.71 32.60 -8.61
N ALA A 465 -19.66 33.71 -9.34
CA ALA A 465 -20.18 35.00 -8.90
C ALA A 465 -21.72 35.07 -8.95
N TYR A 466 -22.39 34.51 -7.94
CA TYR A 466 -23.85 34.54 -7.81
C TYR A 466 -24.35 35.77 -7.04
N ALA A 467 -25.66 36.05 -7.07
CA ALA A 467 -26.30 37.06 -6.22
C ALA A 467 -26.31 36.65 -4.74
N LEU A 468 -26.46 35.35 -4.47
CA LEU A 468 -26.28 34.73 -3.16
C LEU A 468 -25.33 33.55 -3.36
N GLY A 469 -24.36 33.33 -2.49
CA GLY A 469 -23.61 32.06 -2.47
C GLY A 469 -23.50 31.53 -1.05
N VAL A 470 -23.74 30.24 -0.89
CA VAL A 470 -23.67 29.56 0.41
C VAL A 470 -22.70 28.40 0.30
N VAL A 471 -21.68 28.40 1.15
CA VAL A 471 -20.72 27.31 1.29
C VAL A 471 -20.84 26.70 2.67
N VAL A 472 -21.03 25.38 2.73
CA VAL A 472 -20.95 24.60 3.97
C VAL A 472 -19.85 23.56 3.81
N ALA A 473 -18.83 23.62 4.66
CA ALA A 473 -17.78 22.60 4.70
C ALA A 473 -17.65 22.02 6.11
N ASP A 474 -17.76 20.71 6.23
CA ASP A 474 -17.42 19.97 7.44
C ASP A 474 -16.19 19.12 7.20
N SER A 475 -15.22 19.22 8.11
CA SER A 475 -13.97 18.48 8.03
C SER A 475 -13.62 17.87 9.37
N GLN A 476 -13.33 16.57 9.33
CA GLN A 476 -12.90 15.80 10.48
C GLN A 476 -11.55 15.17 10.18
N VAL A 477 -10.57 15.46 11.03
CA VAL A 477 -9.20 14.94 10.93
C VAL A 477 -8.87 14.29 12.26
N ALA A 478 -8.61 12.99 12.25
CA ALA A 478 -8.17 12.25 13.44
C ALA A 478 -6.90 11.47 13.15
N SER A 479 -5.81 11.83 13.83
CA SER A 479 -4.53 11.12 13.77
C SER A 479 -4.14 10.69 15.18
N GLN A 480 -3.91 9.39 15.38
CA GLN A 480 -3.54 8.88 16.68
C GLN A 480 -2.45 7.81 16.59
N VAL A 481 -1.47 7.93 17.47
CA VAL A 481 -0.55 6.84 17.84
C VAL A 481 -0.79 6.52 19.32
N LEU A 482 -1.26 5.30 19.61
CA LEU A 482 -1.47 4.79 20.96
C LEU A 482 -0.54 3.61 21.21
N LEU A 483 0.34 3.75 22.21
CA LEU A 483 1.29 2.74 22.64
C LEU A 483 0.98 2.40 24.11
N SER A 484 0.32 1.27 24.36
CA SER A 484 -0.05 0.83 25.71
C SER A 484 0.70 -0.44 26.14
N SER A 485 1.37 -0.40 27.29
CA SER A 485 2.03 -1.56 27.91
C SER A 485 3.04 -2.30 27.01
N ASN A 486 3.71 -1.57 26.11
CA ASN A 486 4.64 -2.14 25.15
C ASN A 486 6.10 -2.09 25.61
N THR A 487 6.93 -2.98 25.05
CA THR A 487 8.39 -2.85 25.10
C THR A 487 8.92 -2.46 23.72
N LEU A 488 9.38 -1.22 23.58
CA LEU A 488 9.98 -0.70 22.35
C LEU A 488 11.48 -0.54 22.57
N THR A 489 12.31 -1.19 21.75
CA THR A 489 13.76 -1.14 21.89
C THR A 489 14.44 -0.90 20.56
N THR A 490 15.38 0.04 20.50
CA THR A 490 16.40 0.08 19.45
C THR A 490 17.77 -0.35 19.99
N GLY A 491 18.45 -1.27 19.30
CA GLY A 491 19.80 -1.72 19.63
C GLY A 491 20.89 -0.77 19.13
N ALA A 492 20.61 -0.07 18.04
CA ALA A 492 21.37 1.04 17.48
C ALA A 492 20.39 2.00 16.77
N GLY A 493 20.86 3.20 16.42
CA GLY A 493 20.04 4.19 15.70
C GLY A 493 18.92 4.81 16.54
N ASN A 494 18.24 5.77 15.92
CA ASN A 494 17.19 6.56 16.56
C ASN A 494 15.84 5.84 16.56
N MET A 495 14.97 6.30 17.44
CA MET A 495 13.55 5.98 17.49
C MET A 495 12.73 7.23 17.22
N ARG A 496 11.73 7.15 16.34
CA ARG A 496 10.79 8.22 16.01
C ARG A 496 9.36 7.78 16.26
N LEU A 497 8.65 8.54 17.08
CA LEU A 497 7.24 8.35 17.40
C LEU A 497 6.50 9.64 17.02
N ALA A 498 5.62 9.60 16.02
CA ALA A 498 4.99 10.81 15.53
C ALA A 498 3.51 10.61 15.21
N SER A 499 2.67 11.52 15.68
CA SER A 499 1.34 11.69 15.12
C SER A 499 1.28 13.01 14.38
N THR A 500 0.84 13.01 13.14
CA THR A 500 0.71 14.22 12.34
C THR A 500 -0.71 14.41 11.85
N ALA A 501 -1.20 15.64 11.83
CA ALA A 501 -2.52 15.97 11.29
C ALA A 501 -2.45 17.26 10.49
N ALA A 502 -3.08 17.30 9.32
CA ALA A 502 -3.07 18.50 8.47
C ALA A 502 -4.47 18.88 7.97
N GLU A 503 -4.73 20.18 7.94
CA GLU A 503 -5.90 20.79 7.29
C GLU A 503 -5.39 21.83 6.28
N ASP A 504 -5.73 21.66 5.00
CA ASP A 504 -5.46 22.65 3.96
C ASP A 504 -6.75 23.04 3.23
N HIS A 505 -7.35 24.14 3.65
CA HIS A 505 -8.71 24.52 3.30
C HIS A 505 -8.76 25.92 2.71
N THR A 506 -9.23 26.03 1.48
CA THR A 506 -9.47 27.30 0.80
C THR A 506 -10.96 27.44 0.46
N VAL A 507 -11.56 28.55 0.85
CA VAL A 507 -12.90 28.95 0.41
C VAL A 507 -12.80 30.34 -0.20
N SER A 508 -13.23 30.49 -1.45
CA SER A 508 -13.26 31.78 -2.15
C SER A 508 -14.62 32.01 -2.78
N ILE A 509 -15.40 32.91 -2.19
CA ILE A 509 -16.73 33.28 -2.69
C ILE A 509 -16.74 34.76 -3.09
N ALA A 510 -17.22 35.03 -4.31
CA ALA A 510 -17.23 36.37 -4.88
C ALA A 510 -18.59 36.71 -5.51
N ALA A 511 -19.58 37.07 -4.69
CA ALA A 511 -20.91 37.48 -5.15
C ALA A 511 -20.85 38.86 -5.82
N LYS A 512 -20.68 38.93 -7.15
CA LYS A 512 -20.33 40.20 -7.84
C LYS A 512 -21.10 40.51 -9.13
N LYS A 513 -22.00 39.64 -9.58
CA LYS A 513 -22.67 39.78 -10.90
C LYS A 513 -23.98 40.54 -10.86
N VAL A 514 -24.67 40.58 -9.71
CA VAL A 514 -25.93 41.32 -9.57
C VAL A 514 -25.65 42.68 -8.94
N LYS A 515 -26.16 43.74 -9.57
CA LYS A 515 -25.98 45.11 -9.11
C LYS A 515 -26.85 45.34 -7.86
N ASP A 516 -26.28 45.99 -6.84
CA ASP A 516 -26.97 46.37 -5.58
C ASP A 516 -27.48 45.20 -4.71
N VAL A 517 -27.34 43.94 -5.15
CA VAL A 517 -27.73 42.73 -4.41
C VAL A 517 -26.62 41.66 -4.51
N ALA A 518 -25.85 41.50 -3.44
CA ALA A 518 -24.91 40.42 -3.30
C ALA A 518 -24.79 39.96 -1.83
N ALA A 519 -24.84 38.65 -1.60
CA ALA A 519 -24.60 38.06 -0.28
C ALA A 519 -23.76 36.79 -0.39
N ALA A 520 -22.85 36.60 0.55
CA ALA A 520 -22.00 35.43 0.63
C ALA A 520 -21.99 34.90 2.06
N VAL A 521 -22.35 33.63 2.24
CA VAL A 521 -22.33 32.93 3.52
C VAL A 521 -21.37 31.76 3.43
N VAL A 522 -20.44 31.69 4.38
CA VAL A 522 -19.50 30.58 4.51
C VAL A 522 -19.62 30.03 5.92
N VAL A 523 -19.95 28.75 6.02
CA VAL A 523 -19.96 27.99 7.27
C VAL A 523 -18.91 26.89 7.14
N THR A 524 -17.89 26.92 7.98
CA THR A 524 -16.87 25.86 8.04
C THR A 524 -16.82 25.29 9.45
N THR A 525 -17.01 23.98 9.56
CA THR A 525 -16.77 23.21 10.77
C THR A 525 -15.52 22.37 10.59
N ARG A 526 -14.66 22.41 11.60
CA ARG A 526 -13.35 21.77 11.58
C ARG A 526 -13.13 21.10 12.91
N ASN A 527 -12.90 19.80 12.88
CA ASN A 527 -12.53 19.03 14.06
C ASN A 527 -11.21 18.32 13.78
N LEU A 528 -10.14 18.76 14.45
CA LEU A 528 -8.83 18.15 14.35
C LEU A 528 -8.43 17.55 15.70
N THR A 529 -8.26 16.23 15.72
CA THR A 529 -7.68 15.46 16.82
C THR A 529 -6.33 14.91 16.38
N ASN A 530 -5.28 15.22 17.13
CA ASN A 530 -3.93 14.72 16.87
C ASN A 530 -3.27 14.32 18.19
N GLN A 531 -2.94 13.04 18.35
CA GLN A 531 -2.50 12.50 19.63
C GLN A 531 -1.36 11.49 19.48
N LEU A 532 -0.34 11.65 20.32
CA LEU A 532 0.64 10.61 20.63
C LEU A 532 0.48 10.26 22.11
N ILE A 533 0.05 9.03 22.38
CA ILE A 533 -0.19 8.52 23.73
C ILE A 533 0.75 7.34 23.96
N VAL A 534 1.57 7.43 25.01
CA VAL A 534 2.48 6.37 25.45
C VAL A 534 2.22 6.10 26.91
N GLU A 535 1.66 4.93 27.22
CA GLU A 535 1.16 4.58 28.54
C GLU A 535 1.68 3.20 28.96
N GLY A 536 2.37 3.13 30.10
CA GLY A 536 2.95 1.88 30.58
C GLY A 536 4.11 1.35 29.71
N GLY A 537 4.63 0.19 30.07
CA GLY A 537 5.71 -0.46 29.34
C GLY A 537 7.07 0.25 29.45
N THR A 538 7.95 0.01 28.46
CA THR A 538 9.32 0.54 28.41
C THR A 538 9.71 0.96 26.99
N THR A 539 10.21 2.17 26.84
CA THR A 539 10.75 2.68 25.57
C THR A 539 12.24 2.98 25.73
N THR A 540 13.09 2.23 25.02
CA THR A 540 14.55 2.37 25.05
C THR A 540 15.08 2.64 23.65
N SER A 541 15.75 3.79 23.45
CA SER A 541 16.44 4.10 22.21
C SER A 541 17.95 4.10 22.46
N ALA A 542 18.71 3.41 21.62
CA ALA A 542 20.18 3.47 21.64
C ALA A 542 20.71 4.80 21.09
N GLY A 543 19.96 5.45 20.18
CA GLY A 543 20.22 6.78 19.64
C GLY A 543 19.31 7.85 20.24
N ALA A 544 18.92 8.82 19.42
CA ALA A 544 17.94 9.82 19.83
C ALA A 544 16.52 9.22 19.90
N LEU A 545 15.67 9.81 20.74
CA LEU A 545 14.23 9.58 20.76
C LEU A 545 13.53 10.87 20.34
N TYR A 546 12.87 10.84 19.18
CA TYR A 546 12.03 11.94 18.71
C TYR A 546 10.57 11.57 18.91
N ALA A 547 9.85 12.31 19.74
CA ALA A 547 8.45 12.04 20.04
C ALA A 547 7.63 13.33 19.96
N GLY A 548 6.52 13.31 19.22
CA GLY A 548 5.63 14.48 19.15
C GLY A 548 4.33 14.28 18.38
N ALA A 549 3.35 15.12 18.67
CA ALA A 549 2.15 15.30 17.86
C ALA A 549 2.23 16.65 17.14
N TYR A 550 2.26 16.64 15.81
CA TYR A 550 2.49 17.83 14.97
C TYR A 550 1.29 18.15 14.09
N THR A 551 0.84 19.40 14.13
CA THR A 551 -0.37 19.83 13.40
C THR A 551 -0.02 20.92 12.39
N GLY A 552 -0.51 20.77 11.15
CA GLY A 552 -0.40 21.75 10.08
C GLY A 552 -1.78 22.32 9.75
N LYS A 553 -1.88 23.65 9.61
CA LYS A 553 -3.13 24.32 9.24
C LYS A 553 -2.86 25.43 8.23
N SER A 554 -3.46 25.32 7.06
CA SER A 554 -3.50 26.34 6.02
C SER A 554 -4.96 26.64 5.72
N HIS A 555 -5.45 27.77 6.22
CA HIS A 555 -6.85 28.13 6.05
C HIS A 555 -6.96 29.50 5.39
N SER A 556 -7.65 29.56 4.25
CA SER A 556 -8.00 30.80 3.58
C SER A 556 -9.49 30.87 3.36
N ILE A 557 -10.09 31.98 3.80
CA ILE A 557 -11.48 32.31 3.48
C ILE A 557 -11.46 33.71 2.87
N THR A 558 -11.78 33.79 1.58
CA THR A 558 -11.93 35.04 0.85
C THR A 558 -13.40 35.23 0.51
N THR A 559 -13.99 36.31 1.01
CA THR A 559 -15.37 36.69 0.73
C THR A 559 -15.38 38.07 0.09
N GLY A 560 -16.01 38.22 -1.07
CA GLY A 560 -16.20 39.51 -1.71
C GLY A 560 -17.63 39.68 -2.23
N ALA A 561 -18.23 40.83 -1.95
CA ALA A 561 -19.53 41.23 -2.49
C ALA A 561 -19.39 42.61 -3.17
N ASN A 562 -20.12 42.84 -4.28
CA ASN A 562 -20.17 44.16 -4.95
C ASN A 562 -21.27 45.08 -4.39
N ALA A 563 -22.12 44.57 -3.49
CA ALA A 563 -23.15 45.29 -2.74
C ALA A 563 -23.54 44.46 -1.49
N GLY A 564 -24.15 45.08 -0.48
CA GLY A 564 -24.54 44.43 0.79
C GLY A 564 -23.51 44.63 1.90
#